data_AF-A0A7Y2JNW7-F1
#
_entry.id   AF-A0A7Y2JNW7-F1
#
_cell.length_a   1.000
_cell.length_b   1.000
_cell.length_c   1.000
_cell.angle_alpha   90.00
_cell.angle_beta   90.00
_cell.angle_gamma   90.00
#
_symmetry.space_group_name_H-M   'P 1'
#
loop_
_entity.id
_entity.type
_entity.pdbx_description
1 polymer ?
#
loop_
_entity_poly.entity_id
_entity_poly.type
_entity_poly.pdbx_seq_one_letter_code
_entity_poly.pdbx_strand_id
1 'polypeptide(L)'
;MASRSGIPLPSILRAYARFLMVSGSIVFLATLVLDSGWRSNWLGTLLTAVAIAALRAGPVRLSKYSYLTQIAIATLSGSLILGASPVIVALAVGVFGSDGFVLRKPVAAALINAGREVIAFAAAYGVFAVVWRLSGTPGLTLDFLPAAFALAGMYFFISKALFYFTLLIRDKLESEERLLILRYEIVAYVLTVLATGTVVGAYQLLDSMGWASVLLVLSVVGVLTKRIVEEAIAAEDLNKVHLMETAVASHVTLHDSFGQIERLANRLLDWRDLRIYRLQDTQPVLVYRGDVGPDARPDPPPEVEELRRQAVRESRTIVINDARRDPRIHHVNPDAHCMVFLPLRFGEQVIGTLELEHHKRHAYRRRDLAAMNTLANQVATAMHIAELRRPLVSTVRQIGTQIRALARITESLRASASALAGAAATIRSGIAEEEAFVAAGLASTERLSEASAHVAAEGARASEASRTAAEVATRNRESIRDAIERLVQLNRFVSESTQQVAELGAVTRRINEFIGSIREIAEVTNLISLNAAIEAA
;
A
#
# COMPACT_ATOMS: atom_id res chain seq x y z
N MET A 1 17.89 -30.54 -13.38
CA MET A 1 19.18 -31.15 -13.80
C MET A 1 19.75 -31.92 -12.62
N ALA A 2 20.07 -33.20 -12.83
CA ALA A 2 20.75 -34.14 -11.91
C ALA A 2 20.00 -34.59 -10.62
N SER A 3 19.01 -35.47 -10.82
CA SER A 3 18.76 -36.61 -9.93
C SER A 3 20.06 -37.43 -9.83
N ARG A 4 20.88 -37.16 -8.81
CA ARG A 4 21.98 -38.05 -8.41
C ARG A 4 21.45 -39.05 -7.41
N SER A 5 21.66 -40.32 -7.73
CA SER A 5 21.63 -41.51 -6.89
C SER A 5 22.48 -41.36 -5.61
N GLY A 6 22.04 -40.49 -4.71
CA GLY A 6 22.60 -40.33 -3.38
C GLY A 6 21.91 -41.30 -2.43
N ILE A 7 22.68 -41.95 -1.56
CA ILE A 7 22.15 -42.68 -0.42
C ILE A 7 21.13 -41.76 0.30
N PRO A 8 19.89 -42.21 0.57
CA PRO A 8 18.88 -41.33 1.15
C PRO A 8 19.38 -40.78 2.48
N LEU A 9 19.27 -39.46 2.68
CA LEU A 9 19.76 -38.77 3.87
C LEU A 9 19.41 -39.49 5.20
N PRO A 10 18.19 -40.06 5.39
CA PRO A 10 17.86 -40.87 6.57
C PRO A 10 18.72 -42.12 6.81
N SER A 11 19.24 -42.78 5.77
CA SER A 11 20.13 -43.94 5.96
C SER A 11 21.54 -43.51 6.35
N ILE A 12 22.06 -42.40 5.81
CA ILE A 12 23.35 -41.82 6.24
C ILE A 12 23.30 -41.50 7.74
N LEU A 13 22.23 -40.86 8.19
CA LEU A 13 22.07 -40.46 9.59
C LEU A 13 21.96 -41.68 10.54
N ARG A 14 21.29 -42.75 10.11
CA ARG A 14 21.24 -44.02 10.88
C ARG A 14 22.60 -44.73 10.92
N ALA A 15 23.33 -44.75 9.80
CA ALA A 15 24.67 -45.31 9.73
C ALA A 15 25.63 -44.54 10.65
N TYR A 16 25.58 -43.20 10.63
CA TYR A 16 26.37 -42.34 11.50
C TYR A 16 26.11 -42.59 12.99
N ALA A 17 24.84 -42.67 13.40
CA ALA A 17 24.48 -42.97 14.78
C ALA A 17 25.01 -44.35 15.23
N ARG A 18 24.89 -45.38 14.38
CA ARG A 18 25.47 -46.70 14.67
C ARG A 18 26.99 -46.67 14.74
N PHE A 19 27.65 -45.93 13.85
CA PHE A 19 29.11 -45.77 13.88
C PHE A 19 29.58 -45.19 15.21
N LEU A 20 28.97 -44.11 15.70
CA LEU A 20 29.32 -43.52 17.00
C LEU A 20 29.14 -44.51 18.16
N MET A 21 28.04 -45.25 18.16
CA MET A 21 27.74 -46.24 19.19
C MET A 21 28.74 -47.40 19.17
N VAL A 22 28.97 -48.01 18.00
CA VAL A 22 29.82 -49.20 17.86
C VAL A 22 31.29 -48.85 18.07
N SER A 23 31.81 -47.85 17.34
CA SER A 23 33.22 -47.46 17.43
C SER A 23 33.58 -46.98 18.83
N GLY A 24 32.70 -46.20 19.48
CA GLY A 24 32.93 -45.75 20.85
C GLY A 24 32.89 -46.88 21.87
N SER A 25 32.00 -47.86 21.69
CA SER A 25 31.96 -49.07 22.54
C SER A 25 33.21 -49.94 22.34
N ILE A 26 33.72 -50.05 21.10
CA ILE A 26 34.96 -50.77 20.80
C ILE A 26 36.14 -50.11 21.51
N VAL A 27 36.27 -48.78 21.40
CA VAL A 27 37.35 -48.03 22.09
C VAL A 27 37.25 -48.23 23.60
N PHE A 28 36.07 -48.09 24.18
CA PHE A 28 35.85 -48.31 25.62
C PHE A 28 36.22 -49.74 26.06
N LEU A 29 35.75 -50.77 25.35
CA LEU A 29 36.06 -52.17 25.65
C LEU A 29 37.57 -52.46 25.48
N ALA A 30 38.19 -51.93 24.44
CA ALA A 30 39.63 -52.05 24.22
C ALA A 30 40.41 -51.42 25.38
N THR A 31 40.02 -50.24 25.86
CA THR A 31 40.64 -49.60 27.03
C THR A 31 40.51 -50.45 28.30
N LEU A 32 39.35 -51.08 28.54
CA LEU A 32 39.15 -51.94 29.72
C LEU A 32 40.07 -53.17 29.75
N VAL A 33 40.46 -53.68 28.57
CA VAL A 33 41.28 -54.88 28.39
C VAL A 33 42.77 -54.54 28.30
N LEU A 34 43.13 -53.50 27.54
CA LEU A 34 44.53 -53.20 27.19
C LEU A 34 45.28 -52.38 28.25
N ASP A 35 44.57 -51.63 29.09
CA ASP A 35 45.20 -50.76 30.08
C ASP A 35 44.54 -50.94 31.46
N SER A 36 45.33 -51.34 32.46
CA SER A 36 44.87 -51.51 33.84
C SER A 36 44.89 -50.22 34.66
N GLY A 37 45.29 -49.09 34.08
CA GLY A 37 45.39 -47.78 34.74
C GLY A 37 44.09 -47.30 35.39
N TRP A 38 42.93 -47.68 34.84
CA TRP A 38 41.63 -47.39 35.44
C TRP A 38 41.35 -48.24 36.69
N ARG A 39 41.92 -49.45 36.81
CA ARG A 39 41.77 -50.31 37.99
C ARG A 39 42.69 -49.87 39.12
N SER A 40 43.94 -49.51 38.79
CA SER A 40 44.87 -49.00 39.78
C SER A 40 44.40 -47.66 40.36
N ASN A 41 43.83 -46.79 39.51
CA ASN A 41 43.25 -45.50 39.92
C ASN A 41 41.71 -45.53 39.94
N TRP A 42 41.11 -46.57 40.52
CA TRP A 42 39.65 -46.74 40.51
C TRP A 42 38.92 -45.58 41.19
N LEU A 43 39.47 -45.02 42.28
CA LEU A 43 38.86 -43.90 43.00
C LEU A 43 38.87 -42.63 42.15
N GLY A 44 39.99 -42.30 41.50
CA GLY A 44 40.08 -41.17 40.58
C GLY A 44 39.18 -41.33 39.36
N THR A 45 39.08 -42.54 38.83
CA THR A 45 38.15 -42.90 37.74
C THR A 45 36.70 -42.65 38.16
N LEU A 46 36.31 -43.13 39.35
CA LEU A 46 34.96 -42.95 39.90
C LEU A 46 34.63 -41.47 40.13
N LEU A 47 35.53 -40.72 40.77
CA LEU A 47 35.33 -39.28 41.01
C LEU A 47 35.19 -38.50 39.70
N THR A 48 36.02 -38.80 38.71
CA THR A 48 35.92 -38.20 37.37
C THR A 48 34.58 -38.55 36.71
N ALA A 49 34.11 -39.81 36.83
CA ALA A 49 32.84 -40.24 36.27
C ALA A 49 31.65 -39.50 36.91
N VAL A 50 31.68 -39.32 38.24
CA VAL A 50 30.67 -38.56 38.99
C VAL A 50 30.69 -37.09 38.58
N ALA A 51 31.88 -36.47 38.46
CA ALA A 51 32.01 -35.09 38.00
C ALA A 51 31.46 -34.90 36.57
N ILE A 52 31.77 -35.82 35.64
CA ILE A 52 31.20 -35.83 34.28
C ILE A 52 29.68 -35.96 34.33
N ALA A 53 29.15 -36.88 35.15
CA ALA A 53 27.71 -37.08 35.27
C ALA A 53 27.00 -35.83 35.81
N ALA A 54 27.59 -35.16 36.81
CA ALA A 54 27.07 -33.94 37.42
C ALA A 54 27.10 -32.75 36.43
N LEU A 55 28.23 -32.52 35.75
CA LEU A 55 28.38 -31.45 34.74
C LEU A 55 27.51 -31.69 33.51
N ARG A 56 27.07 -32.94 33.28
CA ARG A 56 26.13 -33.30 32.21
C ARG A 56 24.66 -33.18 32.61
N ALA A 57 24.33 -33.31 33.89
CA ALA A 57 22.95 -33.37 34.38
C ALA A 57 22.15 -32.08 34.14
N GLY A 58 22.82 -30.92 34.09
CA GLY A 58 22.17 -29.62 33.92
C GLY A 58 22.65 -28.85 32.68
N PRO A 59 22.37 -29.32 31.45
CA PRO A 59 22.86 -28.68 30.24
C PRO A 59 22.18 -27.33 29.99
N VAL A 60 22.94 -26.34 29.50
CA VAL A 60 22.40 -25.04 29.05
C VAL A 60 21.93 -25.21 27.61
N ARG A 61 20.64 -24.99 27.34
CA ARG A 61 20.10 -25.16 25.98
C ARG A 61 20.37 -23.92 25.14
N LEU A 62 21.05 -24.09 24.02
CA LEU A 62 21.33 -23.00 23.06
C LEU A 62 20.23 -22.86 22.02
N SER A 63 19.67 -23.98 21.56
CA SER A 63 18.62 -23.99 20.55
C SER A 63 17.75 -25.25 20.69
N LYS A 64 16.75 -25.41 19.80
CA LYS A 64 15.96 -26.65 19.70
C LYS A 64 16.81 -27.89 19.42
N TYR A 65 18.02 -27.72 18.88
CA TYR A 65 18.90 -28.83 18.49
C TYR A 65 20.25 -28.86 19.20
N SER A 66 20.58 -27.85 20.01
CA SER A 66 21.90 -27.69 20.62
C SER A 66 21.84 -27.41 22.13
N TYR A 67 22.84 -27.91 22.84
CA TYR A 67 23.04 -27.65 24.26
C TYR A 67 24.53 -27.62 24.61
N LEU A 68 24.87 -26.89 25.66
CA LEU A 68 26.19 -26.81 26.26
C LEU A 68 26.26 -27.68 27.52
N THR A 69 27.37 -28.37 27.67
CA THR A 69 27.77 -29.07 28.90
C THR A 69 29.22 -28.79 29.17
N GLN A 70 29.61 -28.82 30.44
CA GLN A 70 30.97 -28.54 30.87
C GLN A 70 31.76 -29.81 31.22
N ILE A 71 31.37 -30.98 30.69
CA ILE A 71 32.06 -32.26 30.93
C ILE A 71 33.54 -32.23 30.52
N ALA A 72 33.91 -31.32 29.62
CA ALA A 72 35.27 -31.12 29.16
C ALA A 72 36.21 -30.68 30.30
N ILE A 73 35.73 -29.99 31.33
CA ILE A 73 36.53 -29.62 32.51
C ILE A 73 37.04 -30.88 33.19
N ALA A 74 36.14 -31.79 33.58
CA ALA A 74 36.50 -33.05 34.22
C ALA A 74 37.32 -33.97 33.29
N THR A 75 37.03 -33.95 31.98
CA THR A 75 37.73 -34.76 30.98
C THR A 75 39.19 -34.33 30.83
N LEU A 76 39.42 -33.03 30.60
CA LEU A 76 40.76 -32.48 30.39
C LEU A 76 41.57 -32.53 31.69
N SER A 77 41.02 -32.07 32.81
CA SER A 77 41.72 -32.15 34.11
C SER A 77 42.03 -33.59 34.49
N GLY A 78 41.06 -34.50 34.34
CA GLY A 78 41.27 -35.93 34.61
C GLY A 78 42.35 -36.53 33.71
N SER A 79 42.43 -36.12 32.44
CA SER A 79 43.41 -36.69 31.50
C SER A 79 44.84 -36.26 31.82
N LEU A 80 45.01 -35.04 32.33
CA LEU A 80 46.30 -34.48 32.73
C LEU A 80 46.78 -35.04 34.08
N ILE A 81 45.85 -35.46 34.94
CA ILE A 81 46.16 -35.97 36.29
C ILE A 81 46.25 -37.51 36.32
N LEU A 82 45.31 -38.21 35.68
CA LEU A 82 45.14 -39.66 35.75
C LEU A 82 45.53 -40.40 34.45
N GLY A 83 45.65 -39.69 33.33
CA GLY A 83 45.87 -40.26 32.01
C GLY A 83 44.60 -40.67 31.26
N ALA A 84 44.76 -41.26 30.07
CA ALA A 84 43.65 -41.54 29.16
C ALA A 84 42.68 -42.62 29.64
N SER A 85 43.19 -43.75 30.12
CA SER A 85 42.37 -44.93 30.43
C SER A 85 41.30 -44.66 31.51
N PRO A 86 41.63 -44.07 32.67
CA PRO A 86 40.65 -43.62 33.66
C PRO A 86 39.57 -42.70 33.06
N VAL A 87 39.96 -41.76 32.21
CA VAL A 87 39.03 -40.77 31.64
C VAL A 87 38.10 -41.38 30.59
N ILE A 88 38.58 -42.31 29.75
CA ILE A 88 37.73 -43.02 28.79
C ILE A 88 36.64 -43.79 29.52
N VAL A 89 37.00 -44.50 30.60
CA VAL A 89 36.03 -45.23 31.43
C VAL A 89 35.06 -44.28 32.09
N ALA A 90 35.56 -43.19 32.67
CA ALA A 90 34.75 -42.17 33.32
C ALA A 90 33.78 -41.47 32.37
N LEU A 91 34.19 -41.17 31.13
CA LEU A 91 33.34 -40.62 30.08
C LEU A 91 32.23 -41.60 29.70
N ALA A 92 32.57 -42.85 29.41
CA ALA A 92 31.60 -43.87 29.02
C ALA A 92 30.52 -44.05 30.10
N VAL A 93 30.94 -44.24 31.36
CA VAL A 93 30.04 -44.48 32.49
C VAL A 93 29.27 -43.20 32.89
N GLY A 94 29.96 -42.08 33.03
CA GLY A 94 29.37 -40.81 33.48
C GLY A 94 28.38 -40.23 32.47
N VAL A 95 28.70 -40.28 31.17
CA VAL A 95 27.78 -39.83 30.12
C VAL A 95 26.58 -40.75 30.01
N PHE A 96 26.80 -42.06 29.96
CA PHE A 96 25.71 -43.04 29.86
C PHE A 96 24.78 -42.97 31.09
N GLY A 97 25.34 -42.92 32.29
CA GLY A 97 24.58 -42.86 33.53
C GLY A 97 23.75 -41.58 33.66
N SER A 98 24.34 -40.42 33.35
CA SER A 98 23.61 -39.14 33.38
C SER A 98 22.53 -39.08 32.30
N ASP A 99 22.81 -39.53 31.06
CA ASP A 99 21.80 -39.55 30.01
C ASP A 99 20.66 -40.53 30.29
N GLY A 100 20.95 -41.73 30.79
CA GLY A 100 19.97 -42.78 31.03
C GLY A 100 19.14 -42.55 32.29
N PHE A 101 19.78 -42.28 33.43
CA PHE A 101 19.09 -42.21 34.73
C PHE A 101 18.63 -40.81 35.09
N VAL A 102 19.44 -39.78 34.82
CA VAL A 102 19.12 -38.39 35.22
C VAL A 102 18.26 -37.71 34.15
N LEU A 103 18.71 -37.71 32.89
CA LEU A 103 18.01 -37.07 31.78
C LEU A 103 16.93 -37.96 31.13
N ARG A 104 16.83 -39.23 31.55
CA ARG A 104 15.82 -40.21 31.08
C ARG A 104 15.76 -40.33 29.55
N LYS A 105 16.91 -40.25 28.89
CA LYS A 105 17.01 -40.45 27.44
C LYS A 105 16.90 -41.94 27.12
N PRO A 106 16.43 -42.31 25.90
CA PRO A 106 16.46 -43.69 25.44
C PRO A 106 17.87 -44.28 25.54
N VAL A 107 17.99 -45.54 25.94
CA VAL A 107 19.28 -46.25 26.12
C VAL A 107 20.17 -46.13 24.87
N ALA A 108 19.59 -46.30 23.68
CA ALA A 108 20.32 -46.14 22.43
C ALA A 108 20.92 -44.72 22.27
N ALA A 109 20.19 -43.67 22.66
CA ALA A 109 20.69 -42.30 22.59
C ALA A 109 21.79 -42.03 23.63
N ALA A 110 21.68 -42.63 24.82
CA ALA A 110 22.72 -42.55 25.84
C ALA A 110 24.02 -43.23 25.38
N LEU A 111 23.93 -44.42 24.76
CA LEU A 111 25.09 -45.13 24.19
C LEU A 111 25.74 -44.36 23.04
N ILE A 112 24.94 -43.78 22.13
CA ILE A 112 25.47 -42.95 21.03
C ILE A 112 26.24 -41.75 21.59
N ASN A 113 25.68 -41.07 22.60
CA ASN A 113 26.33 -39.91 23.20
C ASN A 113 27.60 -40.29 23.97
N ALA A 114 27.59 -41.38 24.73
CA ALA A 114 28.77 -41.88 25.42
C ALA A 114 29.87 -42.26 24.41
N GLY A 115 29.50 -43.00 23.36
CA GLY A 115 30.41 -43.39 22.30
C GLY A 115 31.02 -42.19 21.57
N ARG A 116 30.22 -41.13 21.31
CA ARG A 116 30.72 -39.88 20.73
C ARG A 116 31.82 -39.25 21.58
N GLU A 117 31.59 -39.06 22.88
CA GLU A 117 32.58 -38.39 23.74
C GLU A 117 33.84 -39.25 23.91
N VAL A 118 33.70 -40.58 23.98
CA VAL A 118 34.84 -41.51 24.02
C VAL A 118 35.67 -41.41 22.75
N ILE A 119 35.05 -41.43 21.57
CA ILE A 119 35.76 -41.28 20.28
C ILE A 119 36.47 -39.92 20.22
N ALA A 120 35.76 -38.85 20.58
CA ALA A 120 36.30 -37.50 20.52
C ALA A 120 37.52 -37.34 21.44
N PHE A 121 37.42 -37.85 22.67
CA PHE A 121 38.52 -37.80 23.62
C PHE A 121 39.69 -38.69 23.19
N ALA A 122 39.44 -39.94 22.78
CA ALA A 122 40.51 -40.85 22.36
C ALA A 122 41.29 -40.31 21.14
N ALA A 123 40.59 -39.72 20.17
CA ALA A 123 41.23 -39.09 19.01
C ALA A 123 42.05 -37.86 19.41
N ALA A 124 41.49 -36.98 20.26
CA ALA A 124 42.21 -35.81 20.76
C ALA A 124 43.42 -36.17 21.61
N TYR A 125 43.29 -37.19 22.48
CA TYR A 125 44.38 -37.71 23.29
C TYR A 125 45.47 -38.36 22.44
N GLY A 126 45.12 -39.01 21.32
CA GLY A 126 46.09 -39.50 20.35
C GLY A 126 46.95 -38.38 19.76
N VAL A 127 46.33 -37.26 19.37
CA VAL A 127 47.07 -36.06 18.89
C VAL A 127 47.95 -35.49 19.99
N PHE A 128 47.41 -35.36 21.21
CA PHE A 128 48.18 -34.94 22.38
C PHE A 128 49.41 -35.83 22.60
N ALA A 129 49.26 -37.16 22.59
CA ALA A 129 50.35 -38.09 22.82
C ALA A 129 51.45 -37.98 21.74
N VAL A 130 51.08 -37.70 20.49
CA VAL A 130 52.04 -37.45 19.40
C VAL A 130 52.80 -36.14 19.64
N VAL A 131 52.09 -35.04 19.91
CA VAL A 131 52.70 -33.72 20.16
C VAL A 131 53.61 -33.78 21.39
N TRP A 132 53.15 -34.44 22.46
CA TRP A 132 53.89 -34.63 23.70
C TRP A 132 55.16 -35.46 23.51
N ARG A 133 55.09 -36.51 22.67
CA ARG A 133 56.28 -37.31 22.36
C ARG A 133 57.30 -36.53 21.52
N LEU A 134 56.83 -35.63 20.66
CA LEU A 134 57.69 -34.79 19.83
C LEU A 134 58.33 -33.64 20.62
N SER A 135 57.71 -33.16 21.70
CA SER A 135 58.27 -32.09 22.55
C SER A 135 59.45 -32.53 23.42
N GLY A 136 59.63 -33.84 23.64
CA GLY A 136 60.84 -34.40 24.27
C GLY A 136 61.00 -34.12 25.77
N THR A 137 60.02 -33.50 26.42
CA THR A 137 60.03 -33.19 27.85
C THR A 137 59.16 -34.16 28.64
N PRO A 138 59.61 -34.68 29.79
CA PRO A 138 58.85 -35.67 30.58
C PRO A 138 57.96 -35.06 31.68
N GLY A 139 58.01 -33.75 31.92
CA GLY A 139 57.32 -33.10 33.05
C GLY A 139 56.32 -32.01 32.64
N LEU A 140 55.40 -31.67 33.54
CA LEU A 140 54.44 -30.55 33.41
C LEU A 140 55.14 -29.18 33.51
N THR A 141 56.10 -28.91 32.63
CA THR A 141 56.80 -27.61 32.51
C THR A 141 56.06 -26.70 31.51
N LEU A 142 56.52 -25.46 31.31
CA LEU A 142 55.96 -24.58 30.26
C LEU A 142 55.98 -25.24 28.86
N ASP A 143 56.90 -26.17 28.61
CA ASP A 143 56.99 -26.93 27.35
C ASP A 143 55.84 -27.94 27.17
N PHE A 144 55.03 -28.19 28.20
CA PHE A 144 53.78 -28.97 28.16
C PHE A 144 52.61 -28.20 27.56
N LEU A 145 52.64 -26.86 27.59
CA LEU A 145 51.54 -26.02 27.13
C LEU A 145 51.09 -26.31 25.70
N PRO A 146 51.99 -26.45 24.69
CA PRO A 146 51.57 -26.78 23.32
C PRO A 146 50.78 -28.09 23.23
N ALA A 147 51.20 -29.14 23.95
CA ALA A 147 50.50 -30.41 23.98
C ALA A 147 49.14 -30.27 24.69
N ALA A 148 49.09 -29.57 25.84
CA ALA A 148 47.85 -29.30 26.56
C ALA A 148 46.83 -28.53 25.71
N PHE A 149 47.29 -27.50 24.99
CA PHE A 149 46.45 -26.72 24.07
C PHE A 149 46.00 -27.57 22.88
N ALA A 150 46.87 -28.44 22.35
CA ALA A 150 46.49 -29.39 21.30
C ALA A 150 45.41 -30.36 21.79
N LEU A 151 45.52 -30.87 23.01
CA LEU A 151 44.50 -31.72 23.63
C LEU A 151 43.17 -30.98 23.75
N ALA A 152 43.17 -29.81 24.38
CA ALA A 152 41.96 -29.02 24.61
C ALA A 152 41.30 -28.60 23.30
N GLY A 153 42.08 -28.08 22.35
CA GLY A 153 41.61 -27.65 21.05
C GLY A 153 41.09 -28.80 20.21
N MET A 154 41.84 -29.90 20.09
CA MET A 154 41.42 -31.05 19.30
C MET A 154 40.19 -31.73 19.91
N TYR A 155 40.11 -31.82 21.23
CA TYR A 155 38.91 -32.35 21.89
C TYR A 155 37.69 -31.48 21.62
N PHE A 156 37.82 -30.16 21.70
CA PHE A 156 36.76 -29.22 21.33
C PHE A 156 36.33 -29.42 19.87
N PHE A 157 37.26 -29.33 18.91
CA PHE A 157 36.92 -29.44 17.50
C PHE A 157 36.29 -30.79 17.14
N ILE A 158 36.86 -31.92 17.57
CA ILE A 158 36.31 -33.25 17.26
C ILE A 158 34.96 -33.45 17.94
N SER A 159 34.83 -33.15 19.24
CA SER A 159 33.56 -33.32 19.96
C SER A 159 32.44 -32.51 19.31
N LYS A 160 32.71 -31.25 18.95
CA LYS A 160 31.73 -30.38 18.28
C LYS A 160 31.46 -30.80 16.84
N ALA A 161 32.47 -31.20 16.08
CA ALA A 161 32.28 -31.74 14.73
C ALA A 161 31.34 -32.96 14.75
N LEU A 162 31.56 -33.90 15.68
CA LEU A 162 30.71 -35.08 15.81
C LEU A 162 29.31 -34.73 16.35
N PHE A 163 29.19 -33.77 17.27
CA PHE A 163 27.89 -33.36 17.79
C PHE A 163 27.02 -32.68 16.72
N TYR A 164 27.61 -31.76 15.96
CA TYR A 164 26.89 -30.94 14.97
C TYR A 164 26.84 -31.55 13.56
N PHE A 165 27.54 -32.67 13.31
CA PHE A 165 27.58 -33.33 11.99
C PHE A 165 26.18 -33.51 11.37
N THR A 166 25.24 -34.03 12.14
CA THR A 166 23.88 -34.29 11.64
C THR A 166 23.09 -33.01 11.33
N LEU A 167 23.43 -31.90 11.98
CA LEU A 167 22.78 -30.60 11.77
C LEU A 167 23.35 -29.91 10.53
N LEU A 168 24.67 -29.99 10.33
CA LEU A 168 25.35 -29.45 9.16
C LEU A 168 24.89 -30.12 7.86
N ILE A 169 24.73 -31.46 7.86
CA ILE A 169 24.29 -32.19 6.66
C ILE A 169 22.82 -31.92 6.32
N ARG A 170 21.97 -31.69 7.33
CA ARG A 170 20.53 -31.48 7.12
C ARG A 170 20.19 -30.03 6.73
N ASP A 171 21.16 -29.13 6.73
CA ASP A 171 21.01 -27.69 6.45
C ASP A 171 19.84 -27.02 7.20
N LYS A 172 19.62 -27.45 8.46
CA LYS A 172 18.44 -27.05 9.26
C LYS A 172 18.60 -25.74 10.02
N LEU A 173 19.77 -25.13 9.98
CA LEU A 173 20.13 -23.95 10.77
C LEU A 173 20.38 -22.78 9.83
N GLU A 174 19.71 -21.65 10.07
CA GLU A 174 20.02 -20.40 9.39
C GLU A 174 21.41 -19.88 9.79
N SER A 175 22.00 -19.02 8.96
CA SER A 175 23.34 -18.46 9.19
C SER A 175 23.49 -17.78 10.55
N GLU A 176 22.46 -17.06 11.00
CA GLU A 176 22.46 -16.39 12.31
C GLU A 176 22.46 -17.39 13.48
N GLU A 177 21.72 -18.50 13.36
CA GLU A 177 21.68 -19.53 14.39
C GLU A 177 23.02 -20.25 14.53
N ARG A 178 23.72 -20.47 13.41
CA ARG A 178 25.09 -21.04 13.41
C ARG A 178 26.06 -20.13 14.15
N LEU A 179 25.99 -18.81 13.90
CA LEU A 179 26.83 -17.83 14.58
C LEU A 179 26.55 -17.78 16.08
N LEU A 180 25.28 -17.87 16.50
CA LEU A 180 24.91 -17.92 17.91
C LEU A 180 25.49 -19.15 18.59
N ILE A 181 25.28 -20.34 18.00
CA ILE A 181 25.82 -21.59 18.54
C ILE A 181 27.34 -21.49 18.65
N LEU A 182 28.02 -21.04 17.58
CA LEU A 182 29.47 -20.90 17.56
C LEU A 182 29.97 -19.94 18.66
N ARG A 183 29.33 -18.78 18.82
CA ARG A 183 29.70 -17.78 19.84
C ARG A 183 29.71 -18.39 21.24
N TYR A 184 28.62 -19.05 21.63
CA TYR A 184 28.52 -19.62 22.97
C TYR A 184 29.37 -20.88 23.14
N GLU A 185 29.63 -21.64 22.08
CA GLU A 185 30.59 -22.75 22.11
C GLU A 185 32.01 -22.26 22.35
N ILE A 186 32.42 -21.15 21.72
CA ILE A 186 33.72 -20.52 21.98
C ILE A 186 33.82 -20.01 23.41
N VAL A 187 32.78 -19.35 23.92
CA VAL A 187 32.73 -18.88 25.31
C VAL A 187 32.84 -20.07 26.29
N ALA A 188 32.07 -21.13 26.05
CA ALA A 188 32.13 -22.35 26.86
C ALA A 188 33.51 -23.01 26.82
N TYR A 189 34.18 -23.00 25.67
CA TYR A 189 35.54 -23.51 25.50
C TYR A 189 36.55 -22.70 26.31
N VAL A 190 36.53 -21.37 26.23
CA VAL A 190 37.43 -20.51 27.01
C VAL A 190 37.24 -20.75 28.52
N LEU A 191 35.99 -20.83 28.98
CA LEU A 191 35.68 -21.17 30.38
C LEU A 191 36.18 -22.56 30.75
N THR A 192 36.07 -23.53 29.85
CA THR A 192 36.60 -24.90 30.06
C THR A 192 38.11 -24.86 30.27
N VAL A 193 38.85 -24.17 29.40
CA VAL A 193 40.32 -24.09 29.47
C VAL A 193 40.77 -23.41 30.76
N LEU A 194 40.13 -22.29 31.13
CA LEU A 194 40.42 -21.58 32.38
C LEU A 194 40.15 -22.47 33.60
N ALA A 195 38.97 -23.09 33.69
CA ALA A 195 38.62 -23.96 34.80
C ALA A 195 39.54 -25.20 34.87
N THR A 196 39.89 -25.78 33.72
CA THR A 196 40.83 -26.91 33.64
C THR A 196 42.20 -26.51 34.20
N GLY A 197 42.72 -25.35 33.78
CA GLY A 197 43.99 -24.82 34.26
C GLY A 197 43.97 -24.56 35.77
N THR A 198 42.87 -24.02 36.30
CA THR A 198 42.69 -23.83 37.75
C THR A 198 42.67 -25.14 38.52
N VAL A 199 41.95 -26.17 38.03
CA VAL A 199 41.90 -27.49 38.68
C VAL A 199 43.28 -28.16 38.68
N VAL A 200 43.98 -28.14 37.55
CA VAL A 200 45.31 -28.75 37.42
C VAL A 200 46.34 -27.98 38.25
N GLY A 201 46.29 -26.65 38.23
CA GLY A 201 47.15 -25.81 39.07
C GLY A 201 46.92 -26.02 40.55
N ALA A 202 45.66 -26.13 40.99
CA ALA A 202 45.33 -26.45 42.37
C ALA A 202 45.85 -27.83 42.78
N TYR A 203 45.73 -28.83 41.90
CA TYR A 203 46.27 -30.18 42.15
C TYR A 203 47.80 -30.19 42.33
N GLN A 204 48.53 -29.34 41.60
CA GLN A 204 50.00 -29.29 41.66
C GLN A 204 50.55 -28.40 42.78
N LEU A 205 49.86 -27.29 43.10
CA LEU A 205 50.41 -26.23 43.93
C LEU A 205 49.82 -26.16 45.34
N LEU A 206 48.68 -26.82 45.58
CA LEU A 206 47.96 -26.72 46.84
C LEU A 206 47.85 -28.09 47.53
N ASP A 207 47.80 -28.04 48.86
CA ASP A 207 47.48 -29.20 49.70
C ASP A 207 46.01 -29.60 49.58
N SER A 208 45.65 -30.75 50.16
CA SER A 208 44.31 -31.34 50.07
C SER A 208 43.18 -30.40 50.53
N MET A 209 43.43 -29.52 51.52
CA MET A 209 42.46 -28.50 51.94
C MET A 209 42.29 -27.39 50.91
N GLY A 210 43.36 -27.02 50.20
CA GLY A 210 43.30 -26.03 49.12
C GLY A 210 42.46 -26.51 47.93
N TRP A 211 42.46 -27.82 47.65
CA TRP A 211 41.59 -28.41 46.61
C TRP A 211 40.11 -28.18 46.93
N ALA A 212 39.70 -28.36 48.19
CA ALA A 212 38.31 -28.15 48.60
C ALA A 212 37.89 -26.68 48.41
N SER A 213 38.76 -25.73 48.75
CA SER A 213 38.52 -24.29 48.53
C SER A 213 38.37 -23.95 47.06
N VAL A 214 39.26 -24.45 46.20
CA VAL A 214 39.18 -24.23 44.75
C VAL A 214 37.92 -24.85 44.17
N LEU A 215 37.57 -26.08 44.59
CA LEU A 215 36.36 -26.76 44.14
C LEU A 215 35.09 -25.99 44.54
N LEU A 216 35.05 -25.43 45.75
CA LEU A 216 33.95 -24.58 46.20
C LEU A 216 33.83 -23.32 45.33
N VAL A 217 34.93 -22.61 45.12
CA VAL A 217 34.96 -21.39 44.30
C VAL A 217 34.53 -21.70 42.86
N LEU A 218 35.10 -22.73 42.23
CA LEU A 218 34.73 -23.14 40.87
C LEU A 218 33.27 -23.59 40.77
N SER A 219 32.72 -24.21 41.82
CA SER A 219 31.30 -24.59 41.86
C SER A 219 30.39 -23.36 41.91
N VAL A 220 30.71 -22.38 42.77
CA VAL A 220 29.95 -21.12 42.87
C VAL A 220 30.05 -20.32 41.57
N VAL A 221 31.26 -20.13 41.04
CA VAL A 221 31.48 -19.44 39.76
C VAL A 221 30.78 -20.20 38.64
N GLY A 222 30.86 -21.53 38.59
CA GLY A 222 30.19 -22.35 37.59
C GLY A 222 28.67 -22.19 37.60
N VAL A 223 28.04 -22.14 38.77
CA VAL A 223 26.59 -21.90 38.91
C VAL A 223 26.23 -20.48 38.45
N LEU A 224 27.01 -19.46 38.83
CA LEU A 224 26.81 -18.08 38.40
C LEU A 224 26.98 -17.92 36.89
N THR A 225 28.07 -18.43 36.31
CA THR A 225 28.30 -18.38 34.87
C THR A 225 27.22 -19.12 34.11
N LYS A 226 26.75 -20.27 34.60
CA LYS A 226 25.61 -20.98 34.02
C LYS A 226 24.36 -20.09 33.98
N ARG A 227 24.01 -19.43 35.09
CA ARG A 227 22.87 -18.49 35.17
C ARG A 227 23.01 -17.34 34.19
N ILE A 228 24.19 -16.71 34.13
CA ILE A 228 24.46 -15.59 33.21
C ILE A 228 24.30 -16.01 31.75
N VAL A 229 24.81 -17.19 31.37
CA VAL A 229 24.67 -17.70 30.00
C VAL A 229 23.21 -18.03 29.69
N GLU A 230 22.46 -18.65 30.62
CA GLU A 230 21.03 -18.93 30.47
C GLU A 230 20.21 -17.63 30.29
N GLU A 231 20.49 -16.59 31.07
CA GLU A 231 19.85 -15.28 30.96
C GLU A 231 20.23 -14.56 29.66
N ALA A 232 21.49 -14.61 29.24
CA ALA A 232 21.93 -14.02 27.99
C ALA A 232 21.25 -14.67 26.77
N ILE A 233 21.10 -16.00 26.78
CA ILE A 233 20.37 -16.73 25.72
C ILE A 233 18.88 -16.36 25.76
N ALA A 234 18.29 -16.24 26.95
CA ALA A 234 16.89 -15.83 27.10
C ALA A 234 16.64 -14.40 26.59
N ALA A 235 17.58 -13.48 26.84
CA ALA A 235 17.54 -12.11 26.31
C ALA A 235 17.63 -12.09 24.77
N GLU A 236 18.46 -12.94 24.18
CA GLU A 236 18.54 -13.08 22.72
C GLU A 236 17.23 -13.62 22.12
N ASP A 237 16.60 -14.59 22.78
CA ASP A 237 15.28 -15.10 22.36
C ASP A 237 14.19 -14.02 22.47
N LEU A 238 14.25 -13.13 23.48
CA LEU A 238 13.37 -11.96 23.58
C LEU A 238 13.62 -10.93 22.47
N ASN A 239 14.88 -10.68 22.13
CA ASN A 239 15.23 -9.78 21.03
C ASN A 239 14.66 -10.27 19.70
N LYS A 240 14.65 -11.59 19.46
CA LYS A 240 13.97 -12.17 18.27
C LYS A 240 12.48 -11.86 18.26
N VAL A 241 11.78 -11.93 19.40
CA VAL A 241 10.36 -11.57 19.50
C VAL A 241 10.15 -10.09 19.15
N HIS A 242 11.01 -9.20 19.65
CA HIS A 242 10.92 -7.77 19.32
C HIS A 242 11.16 -7.47 17.83
N LEU A 243 12.06 -8.21 17.19
CA LEU A 243 12.24 -8.13 15.73
C LEU A 243 10.99 -8.57 14.97
N MET A 244 10.23 -9.55 15.49
CA MET A 244 8.93 -9.94 14.93
C MET A 244 7.91 -8.81 15.02
N GLU A 245 7.84 -8.10 16.15
CA GLU A 245 6.96 -6.93 16.33
C GLU A 245 7.28 -5.83 15.29
N THR A 246 8.56 -5.55 15.06
CA THR A 246 8.98 -4.50 14.12
C THR A 246 8.70 -4.91 12.67
N ALA A 247 8.83 -6.20 12.34
CA ALA A 247 8.51 -6.76 11.03
C ALA A 247 7.04 -6.58 10.63
N VAL A 248 6.13 -6.65 11.60
CA VAL A 248 4.69 -6.43 11.38
C VAL A 248 4.42 -5.02 10.88
N ALA A 249 5.14 -4.02 11.39
CA ALA A 249 4.93 -2.62 11.03
C ALA A 249 5.52 -2.23 9.66
N SER A 250 6.53 -2.95 9.17
CA SER A 250 7.32 -2.52 8.00
C SER A 250 6.81 -3.05 6.65
N HIS A 251 6.05 -4.15 6.63
CA HIS A 251 5.65 -4.80 5.38
C HIS A 251 4.37 -4.23 4.78
N VAL A 252 4.34 -4.13 3.44
CA VAL A 252 3.23 -3.55 2.68
C VAL A 252 2.06 -4.54 2.57
N THR A 253 2.33 -5.84 2.60
CA THR A 253 1.31 -6.89 2.49
C THR A 253 1.30 -7.82 3.70
N LEU A 254 0.10 -8.32 4.03
CA LEU A 254 -0.11 -9.28 5.12
C LEU A 254 0.65 -10.60 4.89
N HIS A 255 0.76 -11.02 3.63
CA HIS A 255 1.46 -12.26 3.26
C HIS A 255 2.96 -12.17 3.58
N ASP A 256 3.60 -11.05 3.24
CA ASP A 256 5.02 -10.85 3.52
C ASP A 256 5.28 -10.79 5.03
N SER A 257 4.40 -10.11 5.79
CA SER A 257 4.46 -10.09 7.26
C SER A 257 4.37 -11.50 7.84
N PHE A 258 3.43 -12.33 7.38
CA PHE A 258 3.30 -13.70 7.85
C PHE A 258 4.49 -14.56 7.50
N GLY A 259 5.05 -14.44 6.29
CA GLY A 259 6.27 -15.16 5.90
C GLY A 259 7.47 -14.78 6.76
N GLN A 260 7.63 -13.51 7.13
CA GLN A 260 8.70 -13.12 8.06
C GLN A 260 8.45 -13.60 9.49
N ILE A 261 7.21 -13.48 9.98
CA ILE A 261 6.81 -14.02 11.29
C ILE A 261 7.05 -15.54 11.33
N GLU A 262 6.73 -16.28 10.26
CA GLU A 262 6.99 -17.72 10.14
C GLU A 262 8.49 -18.00 10.25
N ARG A 263 9.33 -17.33 9.44
CA ARG A 263 10.79 -17.52 9.46
C ARG A 263 11.36 -17.29 10.86
N LEU A 264 10.98 -16.20 11.50
CA LEU A 264 11.46 -15.86 12.84
C LEU A 264 10.95 -16.84 13.90
N ALA A 265 9.69 -17.28 13.84
CA ALA A 265 9.15 -18.26 14.76
C ALA A 265 9.75 -19.66 14.57
N ASN A 266 10.13 -20.05 13.35
CA ASN A 266 10.68 -21.39 13.08
C ASN A 266 12.02 -21.60 13.79
N ARG A 267 12.74 -20.49 14.09
CA ARG A 267 13.95 -20.50 14.89
C ARG A 267 13.70 -20.95 16.34
N LEU A 268 12.52 -20.65 16.87
CA LEU A 268 12.13 -20.95 18.26
C LEU A 268 11.35 -22.26 18.37
N LEU A 269 10.48 -22.53 17.41
CA LEU A 269 9.52 -23.64 17.43
C LEU A 269 9.68 -24.51 16.19
N ASP A 270 9.52 -25.82 16.34
CA ASP A 270 9.52 -26.76 15.21
C ASP A 270 8.08 -27.10 14.85
N TRP A 271 7.75 -27.08 13.57
CA TRP A 271 6.47 -27.58 13.03
C TRP A 271 6.72 -28.20 11.66
N ARG A 272 5.70 -28.91 11.17
CA ARG A 272 5.67 -29.54 9.85
C ARG A 272 4.71 -28.84 8.89
N ASP A 273 3.65 -28.25 9.42
CA ASP A 273 2.72 -27.42 8.67
C ASP A 273 2.24 -26.29 9.59
N LEU A 274 2.12 -25.09 9.04
CA LEU A 274 1.61 -23.90 9.70
C LEU A 274 0.50 -23.32 8.85
N ARG A 275 -0.66 -23.04 9.45
CA ARG A 275 -1.81 -22.46 8.75
C ARG A 275 -2.41 -21.32 9.56
N ILE A 276 -2.76 -20.23 8.89
CA ILE A 276 -3.43 -19.08 9.49
C ILE A 276 -4.79 -18.95 8.82
N TYR A 277 -5.84 -19.04 9.62
CA TYR A 277 -7.20 -18.80 9.20
C TYR A 277 -7.68 -17.47 9.76
N ARG A 278 -8.38 -16.70 8.94
CA ARG A 278 -9.12 -15.51 9.37
C ARG A 278 -10.60 -15.83 9.45
N LEU A 279 -11.28 -15.31 10.46
CA LEU A 279 -12.73 -15.41 10.56
C LEU A 279 -13.37 -14.29 9.73
N GLN A 280 -14.15 -14.64 8.71
CA GLN A 280 -14.99 -13.70 7.95
C GLN A 280 -16.43 -14.16 8.06
N ASP A 281 -17.32 -13.32 8.58
CA ASP A 281 -18.75 -13.64 8.73
C ASP A 281 -18.99 -15.01 9.38
N THR A 282 -18.23 -15.31 10.45
CA THR A 282 -18.21 -16.60 11.19
C THR A 282 -17.61 -17.80 10.46
N GLN A 283 -17.20 -17.66 9.20
CA GLN A 283 -16.54 -18.71 8.43
C GLN A 283 -15.01 -18.56 8.46
N PRO A 284 -14.25 -19.63 8.75
CA PRO A 284 -12.80 -19.60 8.71
C PRO A 284 -12.30 -19.67 7.25
N VAL A 285 -11.58 -18.64 6.81
CA VAL A 285 -10.93 -18.56 5.49
C VAL A 285 -9.43 -18.71 5.67
N LEU A 286 -8.81 -19.65 4.97
CA LEU A 286 -7.34 -19.80 4.97
C LEU A 286 -6.72 -18.57 4.29
N VAL A 287 -5.91 -17.81 5.04
CA VAL A 287 -5.24 -16.60 4.51
C VAL A 287 -3.74 -16.81 4.30
N TYR A 288 -3.16 -17.82 4.95
CA TYR A 288 -1.75 -18.15 4.83
C TYR A 288 -1.48 -19.61 5.18
N ARG A 289 -0.65 -20.26 4.39
CA ARG A 289 -0.04 -21.56 4.69
C ARG A 289 1.46 -21.36 4.61
N GLY A 290 2.17 -21.77 5.66
CA GLY A 290 3.59 -21.54 5.79
C GLY A 290 4.42 -22.27 4.74
N ASP A 291 5.56 -21.70 4.38
CA ASP A 291 6.47 -22.29 3.40
C ASP A 291 7.28 -23.44 4.03
N VAL A 292 7.38 -23.50 5.37
CA VAL A 292 8.16 -24.54 6.04
C VAL A 292 7.37 -25.85 6.21
N GLY A 293 7.81 -26.89 5.49
CA GLY A 293 7.20 -28.21 5.52
C GLY A 293 7.43 -28.98 4.21
N PRO A 294 6.85 -30.19 4.04
CA PRO A 294 6.95 -30.95 2.78
C PRO A 294 6.28 -30.22 1.61
N ASP A 295 6.74 -30.40 0.37
CA ASP A 295 6.15 -29.73 -0.81
C ASP A 295 4.70 -30.17 -1.08
N ALA A 296 4.40 -31.46 -0.88
CA ALA A 296 3.05 -32.00 -0.98
C ALA A 296 2.43 -32.14 0.41
N ARG A 297 1.44 -31.29 0.71
CA ARG A 297 0.69 -31.34 1.97
C ARG A 297 -0.81 -31.50 1.67
N PRO A 298 -1.47 -32.55 2.18
CA PRO A 298 -2.90 -32.71 1.99
C PRO A 298 -3.67 -31.59 2.69
N ASP A 299 -4.88 -31.34 2.22
CA ASP A 299 -5.80 -30.44 2.90
C ASP A 299 -6.29 -31.07 4.21
N PRO A 300 -6.57 -30.23 5.23
CA PRO A 300 -7.01 -30.74 6.52
C PRO A 300 -8.36 -31.46 6.41
N PRO A 301 -8.54 -32.59 7.11
CA PRO A 301 -9.82 -33.28 7.21
C PRO A 301 -10.93 -32.38 7.77
N PRO A 302 -12.22 -32.65 7.47
CA PRO A 302 -13.35 -31.88 8.03
C PRO A 302 -13.38 -31.82 9.56
N GLU A 303 -12.88 -32.84 10.26
CA GLU A 303 -12.86 -32.87 11.73
C GLU A 303 -11.92 -31.80 12.33
N VAL A 304 -10.88 -31.41 11.58
CA VAL A 304 -9.96 -30.32 11.94
C VAL A 304 -10.71 -28.99 11.97
N GLU A 305 -11.74 -28.83 11.12
CA GLU A 305 -12.58 -27.63 11.11
C GLU A 305 -13.41 -27.52 12.39
N GLU A 306 -13.94 -28.62 12.93
CA GLU A 306 -14.69 -28.56 14.20
C GLU A 306 -13.77 -28.23 15.38
N LEU A 307 -12.54 -28.75 15.39
CA LEU A 307 -11.52 -28.38 16.38
C LEU A 307 -11.14 -26.89 16.27
N ARG A 308 -11.02 -26.36 15.05
CA ARG A 308 -10.82 -24.93 14.82
C ARG A 308 -11.98 -24.11 15.38
N ARG A 309 -13.22 -24.47 15.05
CA ARG A 309 -14.43 -23.81 15.55
C ARG A 309 -14.51 -23.87 17.07
N GLN A 310 -14.13 -25.01 17.67
CA GLN A 310 -14.05 -25.15 19.11
C GLN A 310 -13.03 -24.16 19.72
N ALA A 311 -11.84 -24.03 19.14
CA ALA A 311 -10.81 -23.08 19.63
C ALA A 311 -11.28 -21.63 19.57
N VAL A 312 -12.05 -21.27 18.52
CA VAL A 312 -12.69 -19.96 18.38
C VAL A 312 -13.78 -19.75 19.45
N ARG A 313 -14.73 -20.68 19.57
CA ARG A 313 -15.86 -20.57 20.53
C ARG A 313 -15.38 -20.49 21.98
N GLU A 314 -14.41 -21.31 22.35
CA GLU A 314 -13.91 -21.40 23.72
C GLU A 314 -12.80 -20.38 24.02
N SER A 315 -12.30 -19.66 22.99
CA SER A 315 -11.21 -18.67 23.11
C SER A 315 -9.96 -19.20 23.84
N ARG A 316 -9.69 -20.51 23.71
CA ARG A 316 -8.56 -21.20 24.34
C ARG A 316 -7.79 -22.06 23.35
N THR A 317 -6.49 -22.23 23.62
CA THR A 317 -5.63 -23.13 22.85
C THR A 317 -6.11 -24.58 22.98
N ILE A 318 -6.29 -25.26 21.86
CA ILE A 318 -6.57 -26.71 21.83
C ILE A 318 -5.30 -27.44 21.43
N VAL A 319 -4.89 -28.40 22.25
CA VAL A 319 -3.67 -29.19 22.04
C VAL A 319 -4.06 -30.66 21.90
N ILE A 320 -3.65 -31.26 20.78
CA ILE A 320 -3.79 -32.68 20.49
C ILE A 320 -2.40 -33.28 20.52
N ASN A 321 -2.13 -34.09 21.55
CA ASN A 321 -0.81 -34.67 21.79
C ASN A 321 -0.50 -35.89 20.91
N ASP A 322 -1.53 -36.65 20.54
CA ASP A 322 -1.46 -37.80 19.65
C ASP A 322 -2.75 -37.90 18.82
N ALA A 323 -2.73 -37.36 17.60
CA ALA A 323 -3.87 -37.34 16.69
C ALA A 323 -4.39 -38.75 16.36
N ARG A 324 -3.55 -39.79 16.45
CA ARG A 324 -3.96 -41.19 16.22
C ARG A 324 -4.78 -41.80 17.35
N ARG A 325 -4.78 -41.17 18.53
CA ARG A 325 -5.46 -41.65 19.73
C ARG A 325 -6.54 -40.70 20.22
N ASP A 326 -6.69 -39.53 19.59
CA ASP A 326 -7.70 -38.56 19.97
C ASP A 326 -9.05 -38.99 19.39
N PRO A 327 -10.10 -39.19 20.21
CA PRO A 327 -11.40 -39.66 19.74
C PRO A 327 -12.10 -38.68 18.80
N ARG A 328 -11.63 -37.42 18.72
CA ARG A 328 -12.18 -36.37 17.84
C ARG A 328 -11.64 -36.43 16.40
N ILE A 329 -10.62 -37.26 16.13
CA ILE A 329 -10.00 -37.36 14.80
C ILE A 329 -10.21 -38.78 14.27
N HIS A 330 -11.00 -38.90 13.20
CA HIS A 330 -11.24 -40.18 12.53
C HIS A 330 -10.30 -40.39 11.34
N HIS A 331 -10.04 -39.34 10.57
CA HIS A 331 -9.10 -39.36 9.44
C HIS A 331 -7.73 -38.81 9.87
N VAL A 332 -6.82 -39.71 10.26
CA VAL A 332 -5.50 -39.31 10.73
C VAL A 332 -4.53 -39.20 9.56
N ASN A 333 -4.01 -38.00 9.32
CA ASN A 333 -2.86 -37.82 8.45
C ASN A 333 -1.68 -38.66 9.01
N PRO A 334 -1.09 -39.60 8.24
CA PRO A 334 0.01 -40.46 8.70
C PRO A 334 1.21 -39.69 9.24
N ASP A 335 1.35 -38.43 8.83
CA ASP A 335 2.47 -37.55 9.15
C ASP A 335 2.16 -36.49 10.22
N ALA A 336 0.90 -36.35 10.64
CA ALA A 336 0.49 -35.44 11.70
C ALA A 336 0.20 -36.24 12.98
N HIS A 337 1.02 -36.04 14.00
CA HIS A 337 0.85 -36.73 15.29
C HIS A 337 0.52 -35.77 16.41
N CYS A 338 0.95 -34.52 16.34
CA CYS A 338 0.59 -33.49 17.29
C CYS A 338 0.02 -32.30 16.53
N MET A 339 -1.06 -31.73 17.05
CA MET A 339 -1.73 -30.57 16.45
C MET A 339 -2.02 -29.54 17.54
N VAL A 340 -1.84 -28.27 17.22
CA VAL A 340 -2.12 -27.15 18.12
C VAL A 340 -2.96 -26.13 17.37
N PHE A 341 -4.08 -25.73 17.97
CA PHE A 341 -4.97 -24.70 17.47
C PHE A 341 -4.95 -23.52 18.44
N LEU A 342 -4.42 -22.39 17.99
CA LEU A 342 -4.26 -21.17 18.77
C LEU A 342 -5.27 -20.13 18.29
N PRO A 343 -6.16 -19.62 19.16
CA PRO A 343 -7.04 -18.52 18.77
C PRO A 343 -6.22 -17.23 18.58
N LEU A 344 -6.45 -16.54 17.46
CA LEU A 344 -5.87 -15.23 17.20
C LEU A 344 -6.76 -14.19 17.84
N ARG A 345 -6.32 -13.63 18.97
CA ARG A 345 -7.12 -12.72 19.79
C ARG A 345 -6.63 -11.29 19.66
N PHE A 346 -7.57 -10.38 19.51
CA PHE A 346 -7.33 -8.94 19.63
C PHE A 346 -8.37 -8.36 20.60
N GLY A 347 -7.92 -7.96 21.79
CA GLY A 347 -8.83 -7.64 22.90
C GLY A 347 -9.67 -8.85 23.32
N GLU A 348 -10.99 -8.68 23.31
CA GLU A 348 -11.95 -9.75 23.64
C GLU A 348 -12.39 -10.58 22.42
N GLN A 349 -12.05 -10.16 21.21
CA GLN A 349 -12.50 -10.81 19.98
C GLN A 349 -11.47 -11.80 19.42
N VAL A 350 -11.95 -12.93 18.91
CA VAL A 350 -11.15 -13.88 18.14
C VAL A 350 -11.32 -13.57 16.66
N ILE A 351 -10.25 -13.11 16.02
CA ILE A 351 -10.24 -12.72 14.59
C ILE A 351 -9.83 -13.88 13.66
N GLY A 352 -9.43 -15.02 14.22
CA GLY A 352 -8.96 -16.17 13.44
C GLY A 352 -8.30 -17.25 14.30
N THR A 353 -7.58 -18.17 13.64
CA THR A 353 -6.81 -19.23 14.31
C THR A 353 -5.47 -19.46 13.62
N LEU A 354 -4.43 -19.68 14.41
CA LEU A 354 -3.14 -20.19 13.99
C LEU A 354 -3.06 -21.68 14.32
N GLU A 355 -2.76 -22.51 13.33
CA GLU A 355 -2.67 -23.96 13.47
C GLU A 355 -1.25 -24.44 13.19
N LEU A 356 -0.78 -25.38 14.01
CA LEU A 356 0.54 -25.99 13.89
C LEU A 356 0.42 -27.51 13.96
N GLU A 357 1.10 -28.20 13.05
CA GLU A 357 1.18 -29.67 13.03
C GLU A 357 2.62 -30.16 13.22
N HIS A 358 2.79 -31.31 13.88
CA HIS A 358 4.10 -31.96 14.04
C HIS A 358 4.01 -33.47 13.88
N HIS A 359 5.04 -34.07 13.27
CA HIS A 359 5.21 -35.51 13.09
C HIS A 359 5.64 -36.29 14.35
N LYS A 360 5.71 -35.65 15.53
CA LYS A 360 6.13 -36.30 16.78
C LYS A 360 4.99 -36.17 17.78
N ARG A 361 4.73 -37.26 18.51
CA ARG A 361 3.79 -37.25 19.63
C ARG A 361 4.37 -36.43 20.78
N HIS A 362 3.51 -35.72 21.51
CA HIS A 362 3.91 -34.89 22.65
C HIS A 362 5.07 -33.93 22.32
N ALA A 363 5.07 -33.37 21.11
CA ALA A 363 6.16 -32.51 20.64
C ALA A 363 6.26 -31.22 21.45
N TYR A 364 5.13 -30.68 21.89
CA TYR A 364 5.03 -29.36 22.51
C TYR A 364 4.80 -29.45 24.03
N ARG A 365 5.65 -28.79 24.80
CA ARG A 365 5.57 -28.65 26.25
C ARG A 365 4.96 -27.28 26.62
N ARG A 366 4.74 -27.04 27.91
CA ARG A 366 4.20 -25.76 28.42
C ARG A 366 5.00 -24.54 27.96
N ARG A 367 6.33 -24.62 27.93
CA ARG A 367 7.19 -23.53 27.42
C ARG A 367 6.97 -23.27 25.93
N ASP A 368 6.79 -24.32 25.13
CA ASP A 368 6.55 -24.21 23.69
C ASP A 368 5.17 -23.59 23.43
N LEU A 369 4.15 -23.98 24.20
CA LEU A 369 2.81 -23.38 24.12
C LEU A 369 2.80 -21.90 24.49
N ALA A 370 3.64 -21.47 25.45
CA ALA A 370 3.79 -20.05 25.77
C ALA A 370 4.38 -19.27 24.58
N ALA A 371 5.44 -19.79 23.96
CA ALA A 371 6.03 -19.19 22.75
C ALA A 371 5.05 -19.17 21.56
N MET A 372 4.25 -20.24 21.40
CA MET A 372 3.20 -20.31 20.37
C MET A 372 2.09 -19.29 20.60
N ASN A 373 1.70 -19.04 21.85
CA ASN A 373 0.71 -18.00 22.17
C ASN A 373 1.29 -16.60 21.89
N THR A 374 2.58 -16.37 22.17
CA THR A 374 3.24 -15.13 21.75
C THR A 374 3.19 -14.97 20.23
N LEU A 375 3.51 -16.03 19.48
CA LEU A 375 3.40 -16.04 18.02
C LEU A 375 1.97 -15.72 17.54
N ALA A 376 0.97 -16.37 18.14
CA ALA A 376 -0.44 -16.12 17.83
C ALA A 376 -0.84 -14.66 18.09
N ASN A 377 -0.39 -14.06 19.19
CA ASN A 377 -0.64 -12.64 19.48
C ASN A 377 0.02 -11.71 18.44
N GLN A 378 1.23 -12.03 17.97
CA GLN A 378 1.90 -11.24 16.92
C GLN A 378 1.17 -11.34 15.58
N VAL A 379 0.75 -12.55 15.20
CA VAL A 379 -0.07 -12.78 14.00
C VAL A 379 -1.41 -12.03 14.11
N ALA A 380 -2.05 -12.06 15.27
CA ALA A 380 -3.32 -11.37 15.51
C ALA A 380 -3.17 -9.85 15.36
N THR A 381 -2.12 -9.27 15.96
CA THR A 381 -1.79 -7.85 15.82
C THR A 381 -1.53 -7.48 14.36
N ALA A 382 -0.76 -8.29 13.63
CA ALA A 382 -0.50 -8.07 12.20
C ALA A 382 -1.78 -8.08 11.35
N MET A 383 -2.67 -9.05 11.60
CA MET A 383 -3.98 -9.11 10.96
C MET A 383 -4.82 -7.88 11.23
N HIS A 384 -4.89 -7.46 12.49
CA HIS A 384 -5.68 -6.30 12.89
C HIS A 384 -5.15 -5.00 12.26
N ILE A 385 -3.84 -4.78 12.28
CA ILE A 385 -3.20 -3.61 11.63
C ILE A 385 -3.51 -3.59 10.13
N ALA A 386 -3.41 -4.73 9.46
CA ALA A 386 -3.72 -4.83 8.04
C ALA A 386 -5.20 -4.55 7.75
N GLU A 387 -6.11 -4.99 8.62
CA GLU A 387 -7.54 -4.70 8.52
C GLU A 387 -7.84 -3.22 8.71
N LEU A 388 -7.21 -2.54 9.67
CA LEU A 388 -7.31 -1.09 9.86
C LEU A 388 -6.75 -0.29 8.68
N ARG A 389 -5.69 -0.80 8.02
CA ARG A 389 -5.06 -0.13 6.88
C ARG A 389 -5.93 -0.16 5.62
N ARG A 390 -6.75 -1.21 5.41
CA ARG A 390 -7.62 -1.36 4.23
C ARG A 390 -8.56 -0.16 4.01
N PRO A 391 -9.41 0.25 4.98
CA PRO A 391 -10.31 1.38 4.80
C PRO A 391 -9.53 2.69 4.60
N LEU A 392 -8.40 2.89 5.29
CA LEU A 392 -7.56 4.07 5.12
C LEU A 392 -7.05 4.18 3.67
N VAL A 393 -6.52 3.09 3.11
CA VAL A 393 -6.03 3.06 1.72
C VAL A 393 -7.15 3.30 0.72
N SER A 394 -8.37 2.76 0.95
CA SER A 394 -9.52 3.05 0.08
C SER A 394 -9.94 4.52 0.16
N THR A 395 -9.95 5.12 1.35
CA THR A 395 -10.29 6.54 1.55
C THR A 395 -9.27 7.45 0.86
N VAL A 396 -7.98 7.17 0.98
CA VAL A 396 -6.92 7.92 0.28
C VAL A 396 -7.10 7.82 -1.24
N ARG A 397 -7.42 6.63 -1.76
CA ARG A 397 -7.70 6.45 -3.19
C ARG A 397 -8.92 7.26 -3.63
N GLN A 398 -9.99 7.24 -2.84
CA GLN A 398 -11.21 8.00 -3.11
C GLN A 398 -10.94 9.51 -3.12
N ILE A 399 -10.22 10.03 -2.12
CA ILE A 399 -9.79 11.44 -2.08
C ILE A 399 -8.99 11.79 -3.34
N GLY A 400 -8.04 10.92 -3.75
CA GLY A 400 -7.27 11.13 -4.98
C GLY A 400 -8.13 11.15 -6.26
N THR A 401 -9.25 10.43 -6.31
CA THR A 401 -10.21 10.53 -7.42
C THR A 401 -11.03 11.82 -7.38
N GLN A 402 -11.44 12.26 -6.18
CA GLN A 402 -12.21 13.50 -5.99
C GLN A 402 -11.38 14.73 -6.33
N ILE A 403 -10.11 14.79 -5.89
CA ILE A 403 -9.19 15.89 -6.24
C ILE A 403 -9.02 16.01 -7.76
N ARG A 404 -8.85 14.89 -8.47
CA ARG A 404 -8.76 14.89 -9.94
C ARG A 404 -10.05 15.36 -10.60
N ALA A 405 -11.21 15.04 -10.03
CA ALA A 405 -12.49 15.56 -10.53
C ALA A 405 -12.62 17.07 -10.31
N LEU A 406 -12.27 17.56 -9.11
CA LEU A 406 -12.26 18.99 -8.81
C LEU A 406 -11.34 19.77 -9.75
N ALA A 407 -10.13 19.26 -10.03
CA ALA A 407 -9.22 19.90 -10.97
C ALA A 407 -9.84 20.09 -12.37
N ARG A 408 -10.57 19.08 -12.87
CA ARG A 408 -11.30 19.19 -14.16
C ARG A 408 -12.44 20.21 -14.12
N ILE A 409 -13.18 20.26 -13.01
CA ILE A 409 -14.26 21.24 -12.82
C ILE A 409 -13.68 22.66 -12.82
N THR A 410 -12.58 22.88 -12.11
CA THR A 410 -11.89 24.18 -12.09
C THR A 410 -11.44 24.62 -13.48
N GLU A 411 -10.91 23.70 -14.29
CA GLU A 411 -10.50 24.01 -15.66
C GLU A 411 -11.71 24.37 -16.55
N SER A 412 -12.79 23.59 -16.46
CA SER A 412 -14.04 23.89 -17.18
C SER A 412 -14.67 25.23 -16.74
N LEU A 413 -14.60 25.54 -15.44
CA LEU A 413 -15.06 26.81 -14.89
C LEU A 413 -14.22 27.99 -15.41
N ARG A 414 -12.89 27.83 -15.46
CA ARG A 414 -11.98 28.84 -16.03
C ARG A 414 -12.29 29.10 -17.50
N ALA A 415 -12.50 28.05 -18.29
CA ALA A 415 -12.91 28.18 -19.70
C ALA A 415 -14.26 28.90 -19.84
N SER A 416 -15.25 28.55 -19.02
CA SER A 416 -16.58 29.18 -19.00
C SER A 416 -16.51 30.65 -18.61
N ALA A 417 -15.70 31.01 -17.60
CA ALA A 417 -15.47 32.39 -17.20
C ALA A 417 -14.83 33.21 -18.32
N SER A 418 -13.87 32.63 -19.05
CA SER A 418 -13.25 33.28 -20.22
C SER A 418 -14.25 33.52 -21.35
N ALA A 419 -15.11 32.54 -21.64
CA ALA A 419 -16.16 32.68 -22.65
C ALA A 419 -17.18 33.77 -22.26
N LEU A 420 -17.59 33.80 -20.98
CA LEU A 420 -18.49 34.82 -20.46
C LEU A 420 -17.88 36.23 -20.53
N ALA A 421 -16.59 36.37 -20.20
CA ALA A 421 -15.89 37.64 -20.33
C ALA A 421 -15.84 38.13 -21.79
N GLY A 422 -15.63 37.22 -22.74
CA GLY A 422 -15.70 37.50 -24.17
C GLY A 422 -17.08 37.95 -24.62
N ALA A 423 -18.13 37.19 -24.26
CA ALA A 423 -19.52 37.55 -24.58
C ALA A 423 -19.90 38.91 -24.00
N ALA A 424 -19.51 39.20 -22.76
CA ALA A 424 -19.74 40.49 -22.13
C ALA A 424 -19.03 41.64 -22.87
N ALA A 425 -17.84 41.41 -23.44
CA ALA A 425 -17.14 42.40 -24.26
C ALA A 425 -17.87 42.67 -25.58
N THR A 426 -18.36 41.62 -26.26
CA THR A 426 -19.16 41.75 -27.48
C THR A 426 -20.47 42.51 -27.22
N ILE A 427 -21.17 42.19 -26.12
CA ILE A 427 -22.40 42.92 -25.73
C ILE A 427 -22.10 44.40 -25.50
N ARG A 428 -21.02 44.74 -24.79
CA ARG A 428 -20.63 46.15 -24.58
C ARG A 428 -20.38 46.88 -25.90
N SER A 429 -19.73 46.23 -26.87
CA SER A 429 -19.51 46.81 -28.20
C SER A 429 -20.83 46.99 -28.96
N GLY A 430 -21.71 45.98 -28.92
CA GLY A 430 -23.03 46.05 -29.56
C GLY A 430 -23.92 47.14 -28.98
N ILE A 431 -23.90 47.35 -27.66
CA ILE A 431 -24.62 48.46 -27.01
C ILE A 431 -24.10 49.81 -27.51
N ALA A 432 -22.78 49.99 -27.64
CA ALA A 432 -22.22 51.24 -28.13
C ALA A 432 -22.60 51.53 -29.61
N GLU A 433 -22.65 50.49 -30.45
CA GLU A 433 -23.13 50.61 -31.84
C GLU A 433 -24.64 50.93 -31.90
N GLU A 434 -25.44 50.27 -31.05
CA GLU A 434 -26.88 50.51 -30.95
C GLU A 434 -27.19 51.93 -30.46
N GLU A 435 -26.46 52.42 -29.45
CA GLU A 435 -26.56 53.81 -28.98
C GLU A 435 -26.29 54.82 -30.12
N ALA A 436 -25.24 54.58 -30.92
CA ALA A 436 -24.92 55.42 -32.06
C ALA A 436 -26.02 55.37 -33.15
N PHE A 437 -26.58 54.19 -33.41
CA PHE A 437 -27.69 54.02 -34.36
C PHE A 437 -28.96 54.72 -33.87
N VAL A 438 -29.31 54.58 -32.59
CA VAL A 438 -30.47 55.25 -31.98
C VAL A 438 -30.30 56.76 -32.05
N ALA A 439 -29.13 57.30 -31.73
CA ALA A 439 -28.85 58.73 -31.84
C ALA A 439 -29.01 59.25 -33.29
N ALA A 440 -28.51 58.49 -34.28
CA ALA A 440 -28.70 58.84 -35.69
C ALA A 440 -30.16 58.75 -36.15
N GLY A 441 -30.92 57.78 -35.63
CA GLY A 441 -32.36 57.64 -35.86
C GLY A 441 -33.16 58.81 -35.30
N LEU A 442 -32.86 59.23 -34.07
CA LEU A 442 -33.43 60.43 -33.43
C LEU A 442 -33.18 61.68 -34.28
N ALA A 443 -31.93 61.94 -34.67
CA ALA A 443 -31.58 63.08 -35.51
C ALA A 443 -32.26 63.04 -36.89
N SER A 444 -32.50 61.85 -37.44
CA SER A 444 -33.25 61.71 -38.70
C SER A 444 -34.74 61.98 -38.51
N THR A 445 -35.31 61.57 -37.37
CA THR A 445 -36.71 61.84 -37.01
C THR A 445 -36.94 63.33 -36.76
N GLU A 446 -35.99 64.02 -36.12
CA GLU A 446 -36.02 65.49 -35.97
C GLU A 446 -36.02 66.20 -37.33
N ARG A 447 -35.10 65.83 -38.23
CA ARG A 447 -35.06 66.36 -39.60
C ARG A 447 -36.36 66.08 -40.38
N LEU A 448 -36.94 64.90 -40.22
CA LEU A 448 -38.22 64.56 -40.86
C LEU A 448 -39.38 65.40 -40.31
N SER A 449 -39.38 65.66 -39.00
CA SER A 449 -40.38 66.52 -38.36
C SER A 449 -40.28 67.96 -38.86
N GLU A 450 -39.06 68.51 -38.97
CA GLU A 450 -38.82 69.84 -39.54
C GLU A 450 -39.27 69.93 -41.00
N ALA A 451 -38.88 68.95 -41.82
CA ALA A 451 -39.30 68.89 -43.23
C ALA A 451 -40.82 68.78 -43.37
N SER A 452 -41.48 67.99 -42.51
CA SER A 452 -42.94 67.86 -42.51
C SER A 452 -43.63 69.16 -42.13
N ALA A 453 -43.10 69.89 -41.15
CA ALA A 453 -43.60 71.21 -40.77
C ALA A 453 -43.43 72.23 -41.92
N HIS A 454 -42.29 72.19 -42.61
CA HIS A 454 -42.05 73.04 -43.79
C HIS A 454 -43.01 72.72 -44.93
N VAL A 455 -43.23 71.43 -45.24
CA VAL A 455 -44.20 71.00 -46.27
C VAL A 455 -45.62 71.44 -45.90
N ALA A 456 -46.02 71.33 -44.63
CA ALA A 456 -47.33 71.81 -44.18
C ALA A 456 -47.49 73.33 -44.37
N ALA A 457 -46.44 74.11 -44.08
CA ALA A 457 -46.43 75.56 -44.27
C ALA A 457 -46.48 75.97 -45.76
N GLU A 458 -45.72 75.30 -46.63
CA GLU A 458 -45.79 75.47 -48.08
C GLU A 458 -47.18 75.09 -48.63
N GLY A 459 -47.75 73.99 -48.14
CA GLY A 459 -49.11 73.57 -48.49
C GLY A 459 -50.17 74.62 -48.12
N ALA A 460 -50.05 75.22 -46.93
CA ALA A 460 -50.94 76.31 -46.51
C ALA A 460 -50.80 77.54 -47.43
N ARG A 461 -49.58 77.95 -47.77
CA ARG A 461 -49.31 79.05 -48.71
C ARG A 461 -49.85 78.77 -50.11
N ALA A 462 -49.66 77.56 -50.63
CA ALA A 462 -50.19 77.16 -51.93
C ALA A 462 -51.74 77.17 -51.95
N SER A 463 -52.38 76.74 -50.85
CA SER A 463 -53.82 76.81 -50.69
C SER A 463 -54.33 78.27 -50.68
N GLU A 464 -53.65 79.17 -49.98
CA GLU A 464 -53.99 80.59 -49.95
C GLU A 464 -53.82 81.26 -51.32
N ALA A 465 -52.71 80.98 -52.01
CA ALA A 465 -52.47 81.46 -53.36
C ALA A 465 -53.55 80.96 -54.34
N SER A 466 -53.93 79.69 -54.23
CA SER A 466 -55.02 79.10 -55.04
C SER A 466 -56.37 79.77 -54.76
N ARG A 467 -56.66 80.09 -53.48
CA ARG A 467 -57.88 80.83 -53.12
C ARG A 467 -57.89 82.23 -53.71
N THR A 468 -56.78 82.96 -53.61
CA THR A 468 -56.62 84.29 -54.21
C THR A 468 -56.78 84.24 -55.74
N ALA A 469 -56.18 83.25 -56.40
CA ALA A 469 -56.33 83.04 -57.84
C ALA A 469 -57.79 82.78 -58.24
N ALA A 470 -58.52 81.97 -57.45
CA ALA A 470 -59.95 81.71 -57.68
C ALA A 470 -60.81 82.98 -57.51
N GLU A 471 -60.50 83.82 -56.52
CA GLU A 471 -61.18 85.12 -56.34
C GLU A 471 -60.92 86.09 -57.50
N VAL A 472 -59.67 86.17 -57.98
CA VAL A 472 -59.31 86.99 -59.15
C VAL A 472 -60.01 86.47 -60.41
N ALA A 473 -60.02 85.16 -60.63
CA ALA A 473 -60.73 84.56 -61.75
C ALA A 473 -62.24 84.87 -61.70
N THR A 474 -62.84 84.85 -60.51
CA THR A 474 -64.26 85.22 -60.31
C THR A 474 -64.51 86.69 -60.66
N ARG A 475 -63.66 87.62 -60.20
CA ARG A 475 -63.74 89.04 -60.57
C ARG A 475 -63.57 89.27 -62.07
N ASN A 476 -62.59 88.62 -62.69
CA ASN A 476 -62.39 88.71 -64.14
C ASN A 476 -63.62 88.20 -64.90
N ARG A 477 -64.27 87.15 -64.42
CA ARG A 477 -65.52 86.64 -65.01
C ARG A 477 -66.63 87.68 -64.95
N GLU A 478 -66.75 88.44 -63.85
CA GLU A 478 -67.71 89.55 -63.74
C GLU A 478 -67.39 90.71 -64.68
N SER A 479 -66.11 91.12 -64.78
CA SER A 479 -65.71 92.18 -65.71
C SER A 479 -65.92 91.79 -67.17
N ILE A 480 -65.64 90.53 -67.54
CA ILE A 480 -65.96 90.01 -68.88
C ILE A 480 -67.47 90.05 -69.12
N ARG A 481 -68.29 89.73 -68.12
CA ARG A 481 -69.75 89.82 -68.23
C ARG A 481 -70.22 91.26 -68.49
N ASP A 482 -69.68 92.24 -67.75
CA ASP A 482 -70.00 93.67 -67.95
C ASP A 482 -69.56 94.15 -69.35
N ALA A 483 -68.38 93.72 -69.81
CA ALA A 483 -67.91 94.04 -71.16
C ALA A 483 -68.81 93.45 -72.25
N ILE A 484 -69.29 92.21 -72.09
CA ILE A 484 -70.26 91.59 -73.00
C ILE A 484 -71.58 92.39 -73.00
N GLU A 485 -72.07 92.82 -71.84
CA GLU A 485 -73.31 93.61 -71.73
C GLU A 485 -73.18 94.97 -72.43
N ARG A 486 -72.04 95.66 -72.27
CA ARG A 486 -71.72 96.89 -73.01
C ARG A 486 -71.64 96.65 -74.52
N LEU A 487 -71.07 95.53 -74.97
CA LEU A 487 -71.04 95.19 -76.39
C LEU A 487 -72.44 94.97 -76.96
N VAL A 488 -73.35 94.36 -76.19
CA VAL A 488 -74.76 94.21 -76.60
C VAL A 488 -75.47 95.57 -76.68
N GLN A 489 -75.25 96.45 -75.71
CA GLN A 489 -75.79 97.82 -75.74
C GLN A 489 -75.27 98.62 -76.93
N LEU A 490 -73.97 98.53 -77.23
CA LEU A 490 -73.34 99.17 -78.39
C LEU A 490 -73.97 98.68 -79.71
N ASN A 491 -74.21 97.37 -79.83
CA ASN A 491 -74.87 96.80 -81.00
C ASN A 491 -76.28 97.38 -81.19
N ARG A 492 -77.06 97.50 -80.10
CA ARG A 492 -78.39 98.12 -80.12
C ARG A 492 -78.34 99.59 -80.56
N PHE A 493 -77.42 100.38 -80.00
CA PHE A 493 -77.23 101.79 -80.36
C PHE A 493 -76.87 101.97 -81.84
N VAL A 494 -75.99 101.12 -82.38
CA VAL A 494 -75.64 101.12 -83.82
C VAL A 494 -76.86 100.79 -84.67
N SER A 495 -77.70 99.83 -84.25
CA SER A 495 -78.92 99.48 -84.97
C SER A 495 -79.94 100.64 -84.98
N GLU A 496 -80.17 101.32 -83.85
CA GLU A 496 -81.05 102.50 -83.77
C GLU A 496 -80.53 103.68 -84.60
N SER A 497 -79.22 103.95 -84.57
CA SER A 497 -78.60 105.00 -85.38
C SER A 497 -78.79 104.73 -86.88
N THR A 498 -78.70 103.46 -87.30
CA THR A 498 -78.93 103.06 -88.70
C THR A 498 -80.38 103.33 -89.12
N GLN A 499 -81.35 103.14 -88.21
CA GLN A 499 -82.76 103.43 -88.45
C GLN A 499 -83.04 104.94 -88.57
N GLN A 500 -82.43 105.77 -87.70
CA GLN A 500 -82.53 107.23 -87.80
C GLN A 500 -81.96 107.78 -89.11
N VAL A 501 -80.84 107.23 -89.60
CA VAL A 501 -80.27 107.62 -90.90
C VAL A 501 -81.22 107.27 -92.05
N ALA A 502 -81.91 106.12 -92.00
CA ALA A 502 -82.91 105.74 -92.99
C ALA A 502 -84.13 106.69 -93.00
N GLU A 503 -84.56 107.13 -91.81
CA GLU A 503 -85.68 108.06 -91.63
C GLU A 503 -85.34 109.47 -92.15
N LEU A 504 -84.12 109.95 -91.90
CA LEU A 504 -83.60 111.19 -92.48
C LEU A 504 -83.58 111.14 -94.02
N GLY A 505 -83.20 109.99 -94.59
CA GLY A 505 -83.28 109.75 -96.04
C GLY A 505 -84.71 109.81 -96.62
N ALA A 506 -85.75 109.53 -95.82
CA ALA A 506 -87.14 109.68 -96.23
C ALA A 506 -87.58 111.16 -96.19
N VAL A 507 -87.15 111.93 -95.18
CA VAL A 507 -87.45 113.37 -95.08
C VAL A 507 -86.85 114.16 -96.24
N THR A 508 -85.60 113.87 -96.63
CA THR A 508 -84.95 114.55 -97.76
C THR A 508 -85.67 114.33 -99.10
N ARG A 509 -86.24 113.14 -99.32
CA ARG A 509 -87.05 112.87 -100.52
C ARG A 509 -88.34 113.70 -100.55
N ARG A 510 -88.97 113.89 -99.40
CA ARG A 510 -90.21 114.65 -99.22
C ARG A 510 -89.98 116.17 -99.37
N ILE A 511 -88.80 116.67 -98.99
CA ILE A 511 -88.39 118.06 -99.26
C ILE A 511 -88.21 118.30 -100.77
N ASN A 512 -87.65 117.34 -101.52
CA ASN A 512 -87.51 117.48 -102.97
C ASN A 512 -88.87 117.49 -103.71
N GLU A 513 -89.85 116.70 -103.27
CA GLU A 513 -91.24 116.78 -103.78
C GLU A 513 -91.86 118.16 -103.53
N PHE A 514 -91.66 118.73 -102.34
CA PHE A 514 -92.18 120.04 -101.97
C PHE A 514 -91.56 121.18 -102.81
N ILE A 515 -90.25 121.12 -103.08
CA ILE A 515 -89.56 122.08 -103.96
C ILE A 515 -90.10 121.99 -105.41
N GLY A 516 -90.44 120.78 -105.87
CA GLY A 516 -91.10 120.59 -107.17
C GLY A 516 -92.43 121.35 -107.26
N SER A 517 -93.27 121.26 -106.22
CA SER A 517 -94.59 121.91 -106.19
C SER A 517 -94.51 123.45 -106.09
N ILE A 518 -93.51 124.00 -105.38
CA ILE A 518 -93.29 125.45 -105.30
C ILE A 518 -92.95 126.05 -106.67
N ARG A 519 -92.18 125.32 -107.49
CA ARG A 519 -91.81 125.77 -108.84
C ARG A 519 -93.03 125.89 -109.75
N GLU A 520 -93.99 124.98 -109.59
CA GLU A 520 -95.27 124.94 -110.31
C GLU A 520 -96.19 126.12 -109.90
N ILE A 521 -96.26 126.43 -108.59
CA ILE A 521 -97.07 127.56 -108.06
C ILE A 521 -96.50 128.92 -108.50
N ALA A 522 -95.18 129.07 -108.54
CA ALA A 522 -94.52 130.32 -108.96
C ALA A 522 -94.81 130.66 -110.43
N GLU A 523 -94.90 129.65 -111.30
CA GLU A 523 -95.17 129.82 -112.74
C GLU A 523 -96.63 130.26 -112.99
N VAL A 524 -97.60 129.71 -112.25
CA VAL A 524 -99.01 130.14 -112.28
C VAL A 524 -99.18 131.58 -111.74
N THR A 525 -98.46 131.93 -110.67
CA THR A 525 -98.57 133.26 -110.04
C THR A 525 -97.99 134.35 -110.95
N ASN A 526 -96.89 134.05 -111.66
CA ASN A 526 -96.32 134.93 -112.68
C ASN A 526 -97.30 135.16 -113.85
N LEU A 527 -98.06 134.14 -114.24
CA LEU A 527 -99.06 134.21 -115.31
C LEU A 527 -100.31 135.02 -114.93
N ILE A 528 -100.77 134.92 -113.67
CA ILE A 528 -101.93 135.68 -113.16
C ILE A 528 -101.60 137.17 -113.00
N SER A 529 -100.40 137.49 -112.51
CA SER A 529 -99.97 138.87 -112.27
C SER A 529 -99.83 139.68 -113.57
N LEU A 530 -99.46 139.01 -114.68
CA LEU A 530 -99.38 139.64 -115.99
C LEU A 530 -100.76 139.98 -116.57
N ASN A 531 -101.77 139.13 -116.36
CA ASN A 531 -103.14 139.39 -116.80
C ASN A 531 -103.81 140.53 -116.02
N ALA A 532 -103.54 140.64 -114.70
CA ALA A 532 -104.10 141.72 -113.88
C ALA A 532 -103.53 143.11 -114.23
N ALA A 533 -102.31 143.19 -114.76
CA ALA A 533 -101.68 144.45 -115.21
C ALA A 533 -102.26 145.00 -116.53
N ILE A 534 -102.98 144.16 -117.30
CA ILE A 534 -103.57 144.54 -118.60
C ILE A 534 -105.00 145.08 -118.45
N GLU A 535 -105.72 144.75 -117.37
CA GLU A 535 -107.17 145.03 -117.24
C GLU A 535 -107.50 146.31 -116.42
N ALA A 536 -106.49 147.01 -115.89
CA ALA A 536 -106.64 148.27 -115.15
C ALA A 536 -106.09 149.52 -115.88
N ALA A 537 -105.63 149.35 -117.13
CA ALA A 537 -105.32 150.40 -118.09
C ALA A 537 -106.40 150.42 -119.18
#